data_AF-A0A3C7W3Y8-F1
#
_entry.id   AF-A0A3C7W3Y8-F1
#
_cell.length_a   1.000
_cell.length_b   1.000
_cell.length_c   1.000
_cell.angle_alpha   90.00
_cell.angle_beta   90.00
_cell.angle_gamma   90.00
#
_symmetry.space_group_name_H-M   'P 1'
#
loop_
_entity.id
_entity.type
_entity.pdbx_description
1 polymer ?
#
loop_
_entity_poly.entity_id
_entity_poly.type
_entity_poly.pdbx_seq_one_letter_code
_entity_poly.pdbx_strand_id
1 'polypeptide(L)' 'MADDYRKYECIVCGFIYDEAEGLPDEGIPPGTRWEDLPEDWLCPDCGV' A
#
# COMPACT_ATOMS: atom_id res chain seq x y z
N MET A 1 -4.39 14.59 15.61
CA MET A 1 -5.22 13.40 15.34
C MET A 1 -4.30 12.38 14.72
N ALA A 2 -4.14 11.20 15.32
CA ALA A 2 -3.39 10.13 14.67
C ALA A 2 -4.40 9.41 13.80
N ASP A 3 -4.43 9.75 12.51
CA ASP A 3 -5.09 8.91 11.52
C ASP A 3 -4.46 7.51 11.62
N ASP A 4 -5.30 6.52 11.93
CA ASP A 4 -4.91 5.12 12.14
C ASP A 4 -4.60 4.50 10.77
N TYR A 5 -3.48 4.92 10.18
CA TYR A 5 -2.97 4.32 8.96
C TYR A 5 -2.42 2.94 9.27
N ARG A 6 -2.90 1.95 8.53
CA ARG A 6 -2.49 0.57 8.66
C ARG A 6 -1.33 0.28 7.72
N LYS A 7 -0.50 -0.68 8.13
CA LYS A 7 0.53 -1.24 7.28
C LYS A 7 0.15 -2.65 6.89
N TYR A 8 0.27 -2.95 5.61
CA TYR A 8 -0.08 -4.24 5.02
C TYR A 8 1.19 -4.90 4.53
N GLU A 9 1.49 -6.07 5.06
CA GLU A 9 2.63 -6.86 4.63
C GLU A 9 2.17 -7.89 3.58
N CYS A 10 2.83 -7.89 2.43
CA CYS A 10 2.68 -8.91 1.42
C CYS A 10 3.21 -10.24 1.97
N ILE A 11 2.34 -11.23 2.09
CA ILE A 11 2.69 -12.56 2.61
C ILE A 11 3.64 -13.37 1.71
N VAL A 12 3.87 -12.91 0.48
CA VAL A 12 4.68 -13.62 -0.53
C VAL A 12 6.14 -13.18 -0.45
N CYS A 13 6.39 -11.87 -0.48
CA CYS A 13 7.75 -11.29 -0.49
C CYS A 13 8.12 -10.52 0.77
N GLY A 14 7.15 -10.19 1.64
CA GLY A 14 7.37 -9.37 2.83
C GLY A 14 7.35 -7.85 2.58
N PHE A 15 6.94 -7.41 1.37
CA PHE A 15 6.77 -5.99 1.06
C PHE A 15 5.74 -5.33 1.99
N ILE A 16 6.04 -4.15 2.53
CA ILE A 16 5.14 -3.44 3.44
C ILE A 16 4.56 -2.21 2.74
N TYR A 17 3.26 -2.24 2.48
CA TYR A 17 2.48 -1.08 2.07
C TYR A 17 2.07 -0.27 3.31
N ASP A 18 2.53 0.97 3.41
CA ASP A 18 2.14 1.91 4.47
C ASP A 18 1.10 2.89 3.92
N GLU A 19 -0.14 2.86 4.43
CA GLU A 19 -1.19 3.78 3.99
C GLU A 19 -0.81 5.25 4.23
N ALA A 20 -0.01 5.56 5.25
CA ALA A 20 0.41 6.93 5.53
C ALA A 20 1.38 7.47 4.47
N GLU A 21 2.29 6.62 4.00
CA GLU A 21 3.29 6.98 2.99
C GLU A 21 2.77 6.77 1.56
N GLY A 22 1.79 5.88 1.38
CA GLY A 22 1.31 5.44 0.08
C GLY A 22 2.42 4.79 -0.73
N LEU A 23 2.32 4.89 -2.05
CA LEU A 23 3.30 4.37 -3.01
C LEU A 23 3.47 5.37 -4.17
N PRO A 24 4.14 6.52 -3.93
CA PRO A 24 4.24 7.59 -4.93
C PRO A 24 4.99 7.16 -6.19
N ASP A 25 5.89 6.17 -6.09
CA ASP A 25 6.61 5.59 -7.24
C ASP A 25 5.67 4.89 -8.23
N GLU A 26 4.57 4.31 -7.72
CA GLU A 26 3.50 3.71 -8.51
C GLU A 26 2.33 4.67 -8.79
N GLY A 27 2.44 5.93 -8.34
CA GLY A 27 1.38 6.93 -8.48
C GLY A 27 0.28 6.86 -7.41
N ILE A 28 0.51 6.12 -6.32
CA ILE A 28 -0.39 6.06 -5.17
C ILE A 28 0.04 7.13 -4.15
N PRO A 29 -0.75 8.19 -3.93
CA PRO A 29 -0.36 9.26 -3.02
C PRO A 29 -0.34 8.82 -1.55
N PRO A 30 0.43 9.51 -0.70
CA PRO A 30 0.40 9.29 0.75
C PRO A 30 -0.99 9.53 1.31
N GLY A 31 -1.41 8.67 2.24
CA GLY A 31 -2.75 8.67 2.81
C GLY A 31 -3.76 7.82 2.05
N THR A 32 -3.35 7.13 0.97
CA THR A 32 -4.22 6.18 0.25
C THR A 32 -4.40 4.93 1.10
N ARG A 33 -5.65 4.61 1.44
CA ARG A 33 -5.95 3.40 2.18
C ARG A 33 -5.92 2.19 1.27
N TRP A 34 -5.69 1.02 1.85
CA TRP A 34 -5.79 -0.25 1.13
C TRP A 34 -7.17 -0.45 0.49
N GLU A 35 -8.23 0.03 1.14
CA GLU A 35 -9.60 0.00 0.62
C GLU A 35 -9.82 0.93 -0.59
N ASP A 36 -8.95 1.93 -0.79
CA ASP A 36 -8.98 2.86 -1.92
C ASP A 36 -8.07 2.40 -3.08
N LEU A 37 -7.26 1.35 -2.89
CA LEU A 37 -6.43 0.80 -3.94
C LEU A 37 -7.31 0.11 -5.01
N PRO A 38 -6.93 0.18 -6.30
CA PRO A 38 -7.67 -0.51 -7.34
C PRO A 38 -7.60 -2.03 -7.15
N GLU A 39 -8.64 -2.74 -7.59
CA GLU A 39 -8.72 -4.22 -7.51
C GLU A 39 -7.65 -4.95 -8.33
N ASP A 40 -7.06 -4.26 -9.31
CA ASP A 40 -5.95 -4.72 -10.14
C ASP A 40 -4.58 -4.34 -9.55
N TRP A 41 -4.55 -3.70 -8.37
CA TRP A 41 -3.28 -3.38 -7.71
C TRP A 41 -2.61 -4.68 -7.27
N LEU A 42 -1.36 -4.83 -7.68
CA LEU A 42 -0.50 -5.95 -7.37
C LEU A 42 0.71 -5.42 -6.59
N CYS A 43 1.28 -6.24 -5.71
CA CYS A 43 2.46 -5.84 -4.98
C CYS A 43 3.59 -5.39 -5.93
N PRO A 44 4.18 -4.19 -5.79
CA PRO A 44 5.23 -3.70 -6.70
C PRO A 44 6.47 -4.59 -6.75
N ASP A 45 6.73 -5.31 -5.65
CA ASP A 45 7.95 -6.10 -5.49
C ASP A 45 7.83 -7.48 -6.17
N CYS A 46 6.67 -8.13 -6.07
CA CYS A 46 6.48 -9.50 -6.56
C CYS A 46 5.38 -9.67 -7.63
N GLY A 47 4.54 -8.66 -7.85
CA GLY A 47 3.44 -8.68 -8.82
C GLY A 47 2.28 -9.61 -8.44
N VAL A 48 2.09 -9.87 -7.14
CA VAL A 48 1.05 -10.76 -6.57
C VAL A 48 0.20 -10.01 -5.56
#